data_AF-A0A651I5F5-F1
#
_entry.id   AF-A0A651I5F5-F1
#
_cell.length_a   1.000
_cell.length_b   1.000
_cell.length_c   1.000
_cell.angle_alpha   90.00
_cell.angle_beta   90.00
_cell.angle_gamma   90.00
#
_symmetry.space_group_name_H-M   'P 1'
#
loop_
_entity.id
_entity.type
_entity.pdbx_description
1 polymer ?
#
loop_
_entity_poly.entity_id
_entity_poly.type
_entity_poly.pdbx_seq_one_letter_code
_entity_poly.pdbx_strand_id
1 'polypeptide(L)'
;QFNSFVNVHHESHPRMEKATPTSRSPMFDKLIAGHGFAFEHAEPRSHAFMLVDHFIVDRAYGGRFQYQDWTKVTDGMGAVRGAWTVLKDMDPETSDQRRFLSQTATAANPVCLNCKTQDHILDWAYMGDEHDAAKWSRTSNVVEFARDLNHPLNCFMCHDPHSAGPRVVRDGLIHAVVDEGLGTYPQDAQKSELITMEKVTFQRGGEDFRSIGLLSMADSNLMCAQCHVEYNCNPGSQLSDGASVGMDDRRANHFFWANVFDYKEAAEKIDFFDFRHATTGAALPKLQHPEAETFWGSKHERAGVACADCHMPKVKLENGIVYTDHGQRSPRSRIETTCLNCHDYWTADQAEYAIDYIKNYTHGKIVKAEYWLAQMIDLFPVAKRAGVSEDVLNEVRALHYDAHLYWEWWTAENSVGFHNPDDARKSLTLSIDKSKEAIKLLNDAIDAQVASR
;
A
#
# COMPACT_ATOMS: atom_id res chain seq x y z
N GLN A 1 -8.71 -15.80 19.11
CA GLN A 1 -7.95 -14.68 18.51
C GLN A 1 -6.68 -15.20 17.83
N PHE A 2 -5.69 -15.77 18.54
CA PHE A 2 -4.46 -16.25 17.89
C PHE A 2 -4.70 -17.29 16.78
N ASN A 3 -5.45 -18.36 17.07
CA ASN A 3 -5.74 -19.41 16.08
C ASN A 3 -6.49 -18.89 14.84
N SER A 4 -7.39 -17.91 15.00
CA SER A 4 -8.05 -17.28 13.85
C SER A 4 -7.09 -16.43 13.03
N PHE A 5 -6.14 -15.73 13.67
CA PHE A 5 -5.13 -14.92 12.99
C PHE A 5 -4.18 -15.75 12.13
N VAL A 6 -3.66 -16.85 12.67
CA VAL A 6 -2.71 -17.70 11.94
C VAL A 6 -3.38 -18.59 10.88
N ASN A 7 -4.71 -18.57 10.80
CA ASN A 7 -5.43 -19.38 9.83
C ASN A 7 -5.15 -18.89 8.40
N VAL A 8 -4.63 -19.79 7.58
CA VAL A 8 -4.39 -19.52 6.17
C VAL A 8 -5.68 -19.71 5.38
N HIS A 9 -6.07 -18.70 4.62
CA HIS A 9 -7.16 -18.75 3.67
C HIS A 9 -6.62 -19.21 2.31
N HIS A 10 -6.71 -20.51 2.01
CA HIS A 10 -6.10 -21.09 0.81
C HIS A 10 -6.75 -20.62 -0.50
N GLU A 11 -7.95 -20.07 -0.43
CA GLU A 11 -8.66 -19.43 -1.54
C GLU A 11 -8.04 -18.07 -1.92
N SER A 12 -7.26 -17.43 -1.04
CA SER A 12 -6.39 -16.30 -1.40
C SER A 12 -5.16 -16.83 -2.14
N HIS A 13 -5.21 -16.82 -3.46
CA HIS A 13 -4.18 -17.39 -4.32
C HIS A 13 -2.78 -16.81 -4.03
N PRO A 14 -1.81 -17.63 -3.61
CA PRO A 14 -0.47 -17.14 -3.26
C PRO A 14 0.36 -16.84 -4.51
N ARG A 15 1.27 -15.85 -4.43
CA ARG A 15 2.24 -15.49 -5.48
C ARG A 15 1.57 -15.23 -6.85
N MET A 16 0.35 -14.69 -6.84
CA MET A 16 -0.43 -14.37 -8.04
C MET A 16 -0.02 -13.01 -8.59
N GLU A 17 0.78 -12.97 -9.64
CA GLU A 17 1.27 -11.74 -10.26
C GLU A 17 0.14 -10.86 -10.81
N LYS A 18 0.13 -9.57 -10.43
CA LYS A 18 -0.89 -8.60 -10.84
C LYS A 18 -0.75 -8.15 -12.28
N ALA A 19 0.48 -8.14 -12.82
CA ALA A 19 0.81 -7.84 -14.21
C ALA A 19 0.43 -8.98 -15.18
N THR A 20 -0.71 -9.61 -14.98
CA THR A 20 -1.21 -10.70 -15.84
C THR A 20 -2.61 -10.39 -16.37
N PRO A 21 -3.00 -10.90 -17.56
CA PRO A 21 -4.31 -10.62 -18.15
C PRO A 21 -5.51 -11.05 -17.30
N THR A 22 -5.30 -11.96 -16.35
CA THR A 22 -6.34 -12.53 -15.48
C THR A 22 -6.34 -11.94 -14.07
N SER A 23 -5.44 -11.01 -13.77
CA SER A 23 -5.34 -10.36 -12.45
C SER A 23 -5.68 -8.86 -12.57
N ARG A 24 -5.16 -8.05 -11.66
CA ARG A 24 -5.63 -6.71 -11.33
C ARG A 24 -5.25 -5.67 -12.37
N SER A 25 -4.12 -5.83 -13.04
CA SER A 25 -3.58 -4.82 -13.95
C SER A 25 -2.90 -5.46 -15.18
N PRO A 26 -3.67 -5.81 -16.21
CA PRO A 26 -3.15 -6.49 -17.41
C PRO A 26 -2.01 -5.79 -18.15
N MET A 27 -1.91 -4.46 -18.07
CA MET A 27 -0.84 -3.68 -18.74
C MET A 27 0.18 -3.08 -17.76
N PHE A 28 0.23 -3.57 -16.52
CA PHE A 28 1.03 -2.97 -15.44
C PHE A 28 2.49 -2.71 -15.85
N ASP A 29 3.19 -3.70 -16.43
CA ASP A 29 4.60 -3.56 -16.83
C ASP A 29 4.87 -2.36 -17.73
N LYS A 30 3.95 -2.07 -18.67
CA LYS A 30 4.09 -0.92 -19.57
C LYS A 30 3.94 0.39 -18.82
N LEU A 31 2.95 0.46 -17.93
CA LEU A 31 2.53 1.69 -17.25
C LEU A 31 3.39 2.02 -16.02
N ILE A 32 4.06 1.01 -15.46
CA ILE A 32 4.95 1.14 -14.31
C ILE A 32 6.44 1.08 -14.70
N ALA A 33 6.73 1.03 -16.01
CA ALA A 33 8.08 0.88 -16.54
C ALA A 33 9.01 1.95 -15.96
N GLY A 34 10.11 1.52 -15.35
CA GLY A 34 11.05 2.39 -14.62
C GLY A 34 10.96 2.27 -13.10
N HIS A 35 9.94 1.58 -12.58
CA HIS A 35 9.79 1.31 -11.16
C HIS A 35 10.15 -0.14 -10.79
N GLY A 36 10.54 -0.37 -9.53
CA GLY A 36 10.90 -1.70 -9.01
C GLY A 36 9.75 -2.71 -8.96
N PHE A 37 8.49 -2.26 -9.05
CA PHE A 37 7.33 -3.15 -9.04
C PHE A 37 7.16 -3.93 -10.36
N ALA A 38 7.84 -3.53 -11.44
CA ALA A 38 7.89 -4.32 -12.68
C ALA A 38 8.65 -5.65 -12.53
N PHE A 39 9.42 -5.83 -11.45
CA PHE A 39 10.11 -7.11 -11.19
C PHE A 39 9.16 -8.17 -10.63
N GLU A 40 8.28 -7.78 -9.71
CA GLU A 40 7.19 -8.62 -9.22
C GLU A 40 6.21 -7.78 -8.39
N HIS A 41 4.91 -7.97 -8.60
CA HIS A 41 3.85 -7.44 -7.77
C HIS A 41 2.70 -8.44 -7.61
N ALA A 42 2.86 -9.42 -6.72
CA ALA A 42 1.79 -10.35 -6.39
C ALA A 42 0.61 -9.70 -5.63
N GLU A 43 -0.59 -10.28 -5.79
CA GLU A 43 -1.76 -10.03 -4.95
C GLU A 43 -1.49 -10.40 -3.48
N PRO A 44 -2.16 -9.74 -2.51
CA PRO A 44 -2.02 -10.08 -1.10
C PRO A 44 -2.62 -11.45 -0.76
N ARG A 45 -2.04 -12.10 0.25
CA ARG A 45 -2.56 -13.32 0.88
C ARG A 45 -2.68 -13.15 2.40
N SER A 46 -3.03 -14.22 3.11
CA SER A 46 -3.24 -14.18 4.57
C SER A 46 -2.06 -13.55 5.33
N HIS A 47 -2.39 -12.76 6.36
CA HIS A 47 -1.43 -11.97 7.15
C HIS A 47 -0.28 -12.76 7.77
N ALA A 48 -0.46 -14.06 8.04
CA ALA A 48 0.59 -14.95 8.53
C ALA A 48 1.87 -14.92 7.68
N PHE A 49 1.77 -14.54 6.39
CA PHE A 49 2.90 -14.56 5.48
C PHE A 49 3.54 -13.19 5.21
N MET A 50 3.03 -12.09 5.76
CA MET A 50 3.44 -10.75 5.29
C MET A 50 4.94 -10.49 5.39
N LEU A 51 5.61 -10.95 6.46
CA LEU A 51 7.04 -10.74 6.63
C LEU A 51 7.86 -11.64 5.71
N VAL A 52 7.49 -12.91 5.58
CA VAL A 52 8.20 -13.84 4.68
C VAL A 52 8.01 -13.47 3.21
N ASP A 53 6.81 -13.04 2.83
CA ASP A 53 6.53 -12.56 1.47
C ASP A 53 7.33 -11.31 1.15
N HIS A 54 7.44 -10.38 2.10
CA HIS A 54 8.30 -9.20 1.96
C HIS A 54 9.77 -9.59 1.71
N PHE A 55 10.27 -10.61 2.40
CA PHE A 55 11.65 -11.05 2.23
C PHE A 55 11.92 -11.73 0.88
N ILE A 56 10.97 -12.52 0.37
CA ILE A 56 11.18 -13.37 -0.82
C ILE A 56 10.63 -12.78 -2.11
N VAL A 57 9.92 -11.66 -2.07
CA VAL A 57 9.42 -11.00 -3.29
C VAL A 57 10.59 -10.49 -4.13
N ASP A 58 10.54 -10.73 -5.44
CA ASP A 58 11.68 -10.57 -6.35
C ASP A 58 12.10 -9.11 -6.49
N ARG A 59 11.24 -8.16 -6.12
CA ARG A 59 11.60 -6.74 -6.06
C ARG A 59 12.37 -6.29 -4.82
N ALA A 60 12.46 -7.11 -3.75
CA ALA A 60 12.84 -6.64 -2.42
C ALA A 60 14.33 -6.81 -2.08
N TYR A 61 14.85 -8.04 -2.13
CA TYR A 61 16.21 -8.38 -1.65
C TYR A 61 17.09 -9.03 -2.71
N GLY A 62 16.82 -8.76 -3.98
CA GLY A 62 17.61 -9.32 -5.08
C GLY A 62 17.56 -10.86 -5.16
N GLY A 63 16.54 -11.50 -4.59
CA GLY A 63 16.45 -12.95 -4.45
C GLY A 63 17.32 -13.56 -3.35
N ARG A 64 17.92 -12.75 -2.47
CA ARG A 64 18.78 -13.19 -1.34
C ARG A 64 18.06 -14.13 -0.38
N PHE A 65 16.81 -13.83 -0.03
CA PHE A 65 16.03 -14.65 0.88
C PHE A 65 15.05 -15.50 0.09
N GLN A 66 14.95 -16.77 0.46
CA GLN A 66 14.06 -17.73 -0.19
C GLN A 66 13.46 -18.65 0.85
N TYR A 67 12.32 -19.27 0.56
CA TYR A 67 11.90 -20.44 1.32
C TYR A 67 13.00 -21.51 1.30
N GLN A 68 13.12 -22.27 2.40
CA GLN A 68 14.06 -23.39 2.46
C GLN A 68 13.83 -24.36 1.30
N ASP A 69 12.57 -24.68 1.06
CA ASP A 69 12.03 -25.41 -0.08
C ASP A 69 10.56 -25.03 -0.33
N TRP A 70 9.99 -25.44 -1.47
CA TRP A 70 8.64 -25.07 -1.89
C TRP A 70 7.51 -25.60 -1.00
N THR A 71 7.75 -26.56 -0.12
CA THR A 71 6.72 -27.04 0.81
C THR A 71 6.42 -26.03 1.92
N LYS A 72 7.35 -25.10 2.18
CA LYS A 72 7.20 -24.08 3.22
C LYS A 72 6.20 -22.97 2.88
N VAL A 73 5.77 -22.87 1.62
CA VAL A 73 4.83 -21.83 1.17
C VAL A 73 3.45 -21.92 1.85
N THR A 74 3.09 -23.09 2.37
CA THR A 74 1.82 -23.35 3.06
C THR A 74 1.92 -23.21 4.59
N ASP A 75 3.14 -23.08 5.13
CA ASP A 75 3.40 -23.12 6.58
C ASP A 75 3.21 -21.75 7.24
N GLY A 76 1.95 -21.28 7.28
CA GLY A 76 1.60 -20.01 7.92
C GLY A 76 1.95 -19.98 9.41
N MET A 77 1.81 -21.11 10.12
CA MET A 77 2.19 -21.19 11.53
C MET A 77 3.70 -21.14 11.72
N GLY A 78 4.49 -21.74 10.82
CA GLY A 78 5.94 -21.60 10.77
C GLY A 78 6.37 -20.15 10.54
N ALA A 79 5.77 -19.48 9.54
CA ALA A 79 6.03 -18.06 9.28
C ALA A 79 5.71 -17.18 10.50
N VAL A 80 4.60 -17.45 11.21
CA VAL A 80 4.22 -16.74 12.44
C VAL A 80 5.16 -17.05 13.60
N ARG A 81 5.66 -18.28 13.72
CA ARG A 81 6.67 -18.65 14.72
C ARG A 81 7.99 -17.92 14.50
N GLY A 82 8.31 -17.60 13.25
CA GLY A 82 9.47 -16.81 12.88
C GLY A 82 9.87 -17.03 11.43
N ALA A 83 10.11 -15.95 10.68
CA ALA A 83 10.49 -15.98 9.26
C ALA A 83 11.68 -16.93 8.99
N TRP A 84 12.75 -16.85 9.80
CA TRP A 84 13.96 -17.67 9.62
C TRP A 84 13.77 -19.17 9.93
N THR A 85 12.60 -19.57 10.46
CA THR A 85 12.27 -21.00 10.61
C THR A 85 11.85 -21.65 9.28
N VAL A 86 11.39 -20.84 8.32
CA VAL A 86 10.91 -21.29 7.00
C VAL A 86 11.73 -20.74 5.83
N LEU A 87 12.52 -19.69 6.07
CA LEU A 87 13.40 -19.09 5.07
C LEU A 87 14.86 -19.54 5.21
N LYS A 88 15.64 -19.25 4.18
CA LYS A 88 17.09 -19.31 4.14
C LYS A 88 17.65 -18.03 3.54
N ASP A 89 18.85 -17.69 3.98
CA ASP A 89 19.68 -16.64 3.40
C ASP A 89 20.72 -17.27 2.47
N MET A 90 20.77 -16.81 1.22
CA MET A 90 21.65 -17.36 0.20
C MET A 90 23.13 -17.00 0.41
N ASP A 91 23.44 -15.97 1.22
CA ASP A 91 24.82 -15.66 1.61
C ASP A 91 24.91 -15.00 2.99
N PRO A 92 24.91 -15.79 4.07
CA PRO A 92 24.96 -15.29 5.44
C PRO A 92 26.20 -14.43 5.76
N GLU A 93 27.29 -14.56 5.01
CA GLU A 93 28.58 -13.91 5.30
C GLU A 93 28.63 -12.45 4.85
N THR A 94 27.68 -12.01 4.03
CA THR A 94 27.61 -10.62 3.54
C THR A 94 26.27 -9.98 3.88
N SER A 95 26.19 -8.66 3.78
CA SER A 95 24.98 -7.89 4.12
C SER A 95 24.66 -6.79 3.13
N ASP A 96 25.40 -6.67 2.03
CA ASP A 96 25.02 -5.77 0.95
C ASP A 96 23.74 -6.23 0.26
N GLN A 97 22.87 -5.26 -0.05
CA GLN A 97 21.79 -5.46 -1.00
C GLN A 97 22.39 -5.63 -2.39
N ARG A 98 22.21 -6.82 -2.99
CA ARG A 98 22.61 -7.11 -4.37
C ARG A 98 21.72 -8.18 -4.97
N ARG A 99 21.82 -8.33 -6.30
CA ARG A 99 21.10 -9.36 -7.05
C ARG A 99 21.82 -10.71 -6.97
N PHE A 100 21.13 -11.71 -6.44
CA PHE A 100 21.45 -13.13 -6.50
C PHE A 100 20.78 -13.79 -7.72
N LEU A 101 19.65 -13.25 -8.15
CA LEU A 101 18.92 -13.67 -9.35
C LEU A 101 18.81 -12.49 -10.33
N SER A 102 18.86 -12.76 -11.64
CA SER A 102 19.02 -11.70 -12.65
C SER A 102 17.83 -10.73 -12.74
N GLN A 103 16.60 -11.26 -12.69
CA GLN A 103 15.34 -10.51 -12.77
C GLN A 103 14.78 -10.22 -11.37
N THR A 104 15.61 -9.58 -10.55
CA THR A 104 15.22 -9.11 -9.21
C THR A 104 15.67 -7.67 -9.00
N ALA A 105 15.06 -7.00 -8.04
CA ALA A 105 15.47 -5.68 -7.55
C ALA A 105 15.76 -5.72 -6.04
N THR A 106 16.35 -4.65 -5.55
CA THR A 106 16.74 -4.47 -4.14
C THR A 106 16.01 -3.27 -3.53
N ALA A 107 14.69 -3.20 -3.70
CA ALA A 107 13.88 -2.05 -3.30
C ALA A 107 13.60 -2.01 -1.79
N ALA A 108 13.77 -3.13 -1.07
CA ALA A 108 13.53 -3.14 0.37
C ALA A 108 14.54 -2.21 1.09
N ASN A 109 14.01 -1.50 2.07
CA ASN A 109 14.74 -0.64 3.00
C ASN A 109 14.07 -0.76 4.39
N PRO A 110 14.67 -0.19 5.46
CA PRO A 110 14.17 -0.38 6.82
C PRO A 110 12.73 0.09 7.05
N VAL A 111 12.25 1.11 6.33
CA VAL A 111 10.88 1.64 6.54
C VAL A 111 9.83 0.61 6.17
N CYS A 112 10.07 -0.20 5.14
CA CYS A 112 9.14 -1.25 4.69
C CYS A 112 8.71 -2.19 5.83
N LEU A 113 9.62 -2.49 6.75
CA LEU A 113 9.44 -3.48 7.81
C LEU A 113 8.42 -3.02 8.86
N ASN A 114 8.21 -1.72 9.03
CA ASN A 114 7.22 -1.17 9.97
C ASN A 114 5.77 -1.59 9.65
N CYS A 115 5.49 -1.93 8.39
CA CYS A 115 4.19 -2.45 7.93
C CYS A 115 4.18 -3.98 7.77
N LYS A 116 5.15 -4.69 8.35
CA LYS A 116 5.30 -6.16 8.26
C LYS A 116 5.47 -6.78 9.64
N THR A 117 6.20 -6.10 10.51
CA THR A 117 6.51 -6.50 11.87
C THR A 117 6.73 -5.27 12.74
N GLN A 118 6.63 -5.46 14.04
CA GLN A 118 7.05 -4.51 15.06
C GLN A 118 7.90 -5.22 16.12
N ASP A 119 8.60 -6.31 15.75
CA ASP A 119 9.62 -6.93 16.60
C ASP A 119 10.66 -5.88 17.06
N HIS A 120 10.96 -4.92 16.18
CA HIS A 120 11.88 -3.81 16.40
C HIS A 120 11.31 -2.61 17.17
N ILE A 121 10.10 -2.70 17.74
CA ILE A 121 9.42 -1.56 18.38
C ILE A 121 10.22 -0.88 19.51
N LEU A 122 11.20 -1.58 20.08
CA LEU A 122 12.10 -1.06 21.13
C LEU A 122 13.49 -0.67 20.64
N ASP A 123 13.78 -0.93 19.36
CA ASP A 123 15.09 -0.76 18.72
C ASP A 123 15.07 0.27 17.58
N TRP A 124 13.90 0.87 17.33
CA TRP A 124 13.64 1.86 16.30
C TRP A 124 13.10 3.14 16.94
N ALA A 125 13.80 4.26 16.71
CA ALA A 125 13.31 5.56 17.15
C ALA A 125 12.13 6.02 16.29
N TYR A 126 11.31 6.91 16.83
CA TYR A 126 10.13 7.44 16.16
C TYR A 126 10.49 8.01 14.77
N MET A 127 9.77 7.55 13.75
CA MET A 127 9.97 7.85 12.32
C MET A 127 11.22 7.21 11.70
N GLY A 128 12.03 6.50 12.48
CA GLY A 128 13.31 5.91 12.06
C GLY A 128 14.44 6.92 11.99
N ASP A 129 14.33 8.01 12.76
CA ASP A 129 15.42 8.96 12.90
C ASP A 129 16.64 8.31 13.53
N GLU A 130 17.81 8.87 13.22
CA GLU A 130 19.03 8.55 13.95
C GLU A 130 18.86 8.93 15.41
N HIS A 131 19.20 8.01 16.31
CA HIS A 131 19.08 8.18 17.75
C HIS A 131 20.04 7.21 18.44
N ASP A 132 20.79 7.66 19.46
CA ASP A 132 21.86 6.86 20.08
C ASP A 132 21.38 5.54 20.69
N ALA A 133 20.13 5.51 21.17
CA ALA A 133 19.47 4.31 21.68
C ALA A 133 18.80 3.42 20.61
N ALA A 134 18.75 3.83 19.34
CA ALA A 134 18.18 3.03 18.26
C ALA A 134 19.25 2.11 17.68
N LYS A 135 18.95 0.81 17.60
CA LYS A 135 19.76 -0.15 16.84
C LYS A 135 19.51 -0.01 15.34
N TRP A 136 18.28 0.35 14.98
CA TRP A 136 17.81 0.44 13.60
C TRP A 136 17.17 1.81 13.31
N SER A 137 17.43 2.30 12.11
CA SER A 137 16.95 3.59 11.58
C SER A 137 16.63 3.46 10.08
N ARG A 138 16.09 4.52 9.46
CA ARG A 138 15.83 4.51 8.00
C ARG A 138 17.09 4.23 7.17
N THR A 139 18.27 4.61 7.67
CA THR A 139 19.55 4.49 6.94
C THR A 139 20.27 3.17 7.19
N SER A 140 19.73 2.31 8.06
CA SER A 140 20.34 1.03 8.43
C SER A 140 20.48 0.08 7.25
N ASN A 141 21.48 -0.81 7.34
CA ASN A 141 21.59 -1.93 6.42
C ASN A 141 20.38 -2.85 6.57
N VAL A 142 19.51 -2.86 5.55
CA VAL A 142 18.25 -3.60 5.60
C VAL A 142 18.40 -5.13 5.62
N VAL A 143 19.53 -5.68 5.15
CA VAL A 143 19.77 -7.13 5.20
C VAL A 143 20.08 -7.55 6.63
N GLU A 144 20.92 -6.78 7.34
CA GLU A 144 21.15 -7.02 8.78
C GLU A 144 19.87 -6.80 9.58
N PHE A 145 19.13 -5.73 9.26
CA PHE A 145 17.86 -5.48 9.93
C PHE A 145 16.86 -6.62 9.71
N ALA A 146 16.74 -7.13 8.47
CA ALA A 146 15.87 -8.26 8.17
C ALA A 146 16.18 -9.47 9.05
N ARG A 147 17.46 -9.83 9.22
CA ARG A 147 17.90 -10.98 10.02
C ARG A 147 17.50 -10.90 11.50
N ASP A 148 17.25 -9.70 12.00
CA ASP A 148 16.84 -9.44 13.38
C ASP A 148 15.32 -9.55 13.59
N LEU A 149 14.55 -9.78 12.52
CA LEU A 149 13.08 -9.76 12.52
C LEU A 149 12.50 -11.16 12.27
N ASN A 150 11.42 -11.49 12.96
CA ASN A 150 10.85 -12.85 12.97
C ASN A 150 9.35 -12.89 12.71
N HIS A 151 8.54 -12.05 13.37
CA HIS A 151 7.11 -12.29 13.52
C HIS A 151 6.27 -11.31 12.69
N PRO A 152 5.23 -11.78 11.98
CA PRO A 152 4.29 -10.93 11.25
C PRO A 152 3.24 -10.32 12.19
N LEU A 153 2.82 -9.08 11.89
CA LEU A 153 1.66 -8.39 12.51
C LEU A 153 1.49 -8.72 14.00
N ASN A 154 2.46 -8.31 14.81
CA ASN A 154 2.47 -8.60 16.23
C ASN A 154 1.15 -8.16 16.87
N CYS A 155 0.58 -8.96 17.78
CA CYS A 155 -0.72 -8.65 18.41
C CYS A 155 -0.73 -7.26 19.05
N PHE A 156 0.43 -6.83 19.54
CA PHE A 156 0.59 -5.55 20.20
C PHE A 156 0.60 -4.34 19.26
N MET A 157 0.52 -4.53 17.94
CA MET A 157 0.36 -3.42 17.00
C MET A 157 -0.99 -2.71 17.20
N CYS A 158 -2.03 -3.46 17.60
CA CYS A 158 -3.38 -2.94 17.81
C CYS A 158 -3.81 -2.92 19.28
N HIS A 159 -3.11 -3.66 20.14
CA HIS A 159 -3.45 -3.81 21.55
C HIS A 159 -2.26 -3.43 22.42
N ASP A 160 -2.43 -2.50 23.36
CA ASP A 160 -1.39 -2.19 24.31
C ASP A 160 -1.16 -3.41 25.24
N PRO A 161 0.06 -3.93 25.37
CA PRO A 161 0.30 -5.12 26.17
C PRO A 161 0.18 -4.87 27.68
N HIS A 162 0.15 -3.61 28.13
CA HIS A 162 0.05 -3.24 29.55
C HIS A 162 -1.39 -2.95 29.95
N SER A 163 -2.14 -2.20 29.12
CA SER A 163 -3.53 -1.84 29.40
C SER A 163 -4.56 -2.75 28.75
N ALA A 164 -4.15 -3.57 27.77
CA ALA A 164 -5.02 -4.27 26.81
C ALA A 164 -5.91 -3.34 25.96
N GLY A 165 -5.73 -2.02 26.08
CA GLY A 165 -6.50 -1.01 25.36
C GLY A 165 -6.14 -0.92 23.88
N PRO A 166 -7.02 -0.33 23.06
CA PRO A 166 -6.81 -0.15 21.63
C PRO A 166 -5.72 0.89 21.37
N ARG A 167 -4.83 0.61 20.42
CA ARG A 167 -3.76 1.53 20.03
C ARG A 167 -3.34 1.35 18.58
N VAL A 168 -2.45 2.24 18.15
CA VAL A 168 -1.56 2.08 17.02
C VAL A 168 -0.11 2.28 17.48
N VAL A 169 0.83 1.69 16.76
CA VAL A 169 2.28 1.83 17.00
C VAL A 169 3.04 2.31 15.77
N ARG A 170 2.39 2.37 14.60
CA ARG A 170 3.00 2.89 13.38
C ARG A 170 3.26 4.39 13.53
N ASP A 171 4.54 4.75 13.58
CA ASP A 171 5.03 6.11 13.70
C ASP A 171 4.48 7.05 12.61
N GLY A 172 4.49 6.64 11.34
CA GLY A 172 3.96 7.43 10.21
C GLY A 172 2.48 7.78 10.35
N LEU A 173 1.66 6.87 10.88
CA LEU A 173 0.24 7.15 11.16
C LEU A 173 0.09 8.17 12.29
N ILE A 174 0.83 7.97 13.39
CA ILE A 174 0.83 8.90 14.52
C ILE A 174 1.29 10.29 14.06
N HIS A 175 2.25 10.35 13.13
CA HIS A 175 2.78 11.60 12.59
C HIS A 175 1.69 12.35 11.82
N ALA A 176 1.03 11.69 10.88
CA ALA A 176 -0.06 12.28 10.11
C ALA A 176 -1.22 12.74 11.02
N VAL A 177 -1.67 11.86 11.92
CA VAL A 177 -2.86 12.12 12.75
C VAL A 177 -2.60 13.18 13.82
N VAL A 178 -1.47 13.09 14.53
CA VAL A 178 -1.19 13.89 15.73
C VAL A 178 -0.20 15.01 15.45
N ASP A 179 0.96 14.72 14.87
CA ASP A 179 2.04 15.71 14.71
C ASP A 179 1.73 16.74 13.62
N GLU A 180 1.15 16.30 12.50
CA GLU A 180 0.63 17.19 11.45
C GLU A 180 -0.78 17.71 11.75
N GLY A 181 -1.45 17.16 12.76
CA GLY A 181 -2.78 17.59 13.19
C GLY A 181 -3.89 17.31 12.17
N LEU A 182 -3.70 16.33 11.26
CA LEU A 182 -4.72 15.99 10.25
C LEU A 182 -5.93 15.28 10.87
N GLY A 183 -5.79 14.75 12.09
CA GLY A 183 -6.84 14.01 12.78
C GLY A 183 -7.02 12.59 12.23
N THR A 184 -7.86 11.82 12.91
CA THR A 184 -8.13 10.40 12.60
C THR A 184 -9.03 10.23 11.38
N TYR A 185 -9.88 11.21 11.11
CA TYR A 185 -10.78 11.29 9.97
C TYR A 185 -10.66 12.70 9.35
N PRO A 186 -9.70 12.93 8.43
CA PRO A 186 -9.40 14.26 7.89
C PRO A 186 -10.60 14.92 7.18
N GLN A 187 -11.52 14.12 6.67
CA GLN A 187 -12.73 14.57 5.97
C GLN A 187 -13.93 14.79 6.93
N ASP A 188 -13.79 14.49 8.22
CA ASP A 188 -14.81 14.66 9.25
C ASP A 188 -14.19 15.05 10.61
N ALA A 189 -14.07 16.37 10.82
CA ALA A 189 -13.52 16.93 12.06
C ALA A 189 -14.32 16.52 13.31
N GLN A 190 -15.65 16.41 13.21
CA GLN A 190 -16.49 16.01 14.35
C GLN A 190 -16.23 14.55 14.74
N LYS A 191 -16.09 13.67 13.74
CA LYS A 191 -15.70 12.27 13.99
C LYS A 191 -14.30 12.17 14.58
N SER A 192 -13.36 13.02 14.14
CA SER A 192 -12.01 13.09 14.71
C SER A 192 -11.99 13.54 16.18
N GLU A 193 -12.89 14.45 16.59
CA GLU A 193 -13.04 14.86 17.99
C GLU A 193 -13.60 13.75 18.89
N LEU A 194 -14.40 12.83 18.34
CA LEU A 194 -14.97 11.69 19.07
C LEU A 194 -14.01 10.50 19.12
N ILE A 195 -13.32 10.24 18.01
CA ILE A 195 -12.38 9.13 17.86
C ILE A 195 -10.97 9.69 17.83
N THR A 196 -10.39 9.90 19.02
CA THR A 196 -9.10 10.56 19.17
C THR A 196 -7.94 9.56 19.22
N MET A 197 -6.75 10.04 18.90
CA MET A 197 -5.48 9.34 19.10
C MET A 197 -4.59 10.15 20.05
N GLU A 198 -4.26 9.59 21.21
CA GLU A 198 -3.35 10.19 22.18
C GLU A 198 -1.92 9.65 21.96
N LYS A 199 -1.00 10.52 21.53
CA LYS A 199 0.41 10.16 21.39
C LYS A 199 1.06 10.03 22.77
N VAL A 200 1.56 8.84 23.08
CA VAL A 200 2.33 8.56 24.30
C VAL A 200 3.77 8.26 23.92
N THR A 201 4.69 9.06 24.45
CA THR A 201 6.12 8.98 24.15
C THR A 201 6.89 8.31 25.28
N PHE A 202 7.83 7.45 24.89
CA PHE A 202 8.73 6.73 25.78
C PHE A 202 10.15 7.21 25.52
N GLN A 203 10.88 7.45 26.61
CA GLN A 203 12.22 8.01 26.55
C GLN A 203 13.32 6.95 26.71
N ARG A 204 14.54 7.34 26.32
CA ARG A 204 15.80 6.65 26.63
C ARG A 204 16.81 7.71 27.08
N GLY A 205 17.40 7.55 28.26
CA GLY A 205 18.37 8.54 28.77
C GLY A 205 17.82 9.96 29.01
N GLY A 206 16.49 10.13 29.06
CA GLY A 206 15.84 11.44 29.18
C GLY A 206 15.47 12.11 27.85
N GLU A 207 15.73 11.45 26.71
CA GLU A 207 15.38 11.92 25.37
C GLU A 207 14.23 11.09 24.79
N ASP A 208 13.38 11.71 23.98
CA ASP A 208 12.24 11.07 23.31
C ASP A 208 12.75 10.05 22.29
N PHE A 209 12.33 8.79 22.47
CA PHE A 209 12.83 7.68 21.67
C PHE A 209 11.75 7.12 20.76
N ARG A 210 10.63 6.64 21.30
CA ARG A 210 9.53 6.02 20.54
C ARG A 210 8.18 6.51 21.01
N SER A 211 7.16 6.38 20.16
CA SER A 211 5.78 6.73 20.53
C SER A 211 4.78 5.65 20.14
N ILE A 212 3.63 5.65 20.81
CA ILE A 212 2.41 4.93 20.41
C ILE A 212 1.25 5.92 20.33
N GLY A 213 0.17 5.56 19.64
CA GLY A 213 -1.09 6.30 19.65
C GLY A 213 -2.17 5.49 20.34
N LEU A 214 -2.56 5.85 21.56
CA LEU A 214 -3.70 5.24 22.25
C LEU A 214 -5.00 5.75 21.63
N LEU A 215 -5.92 4.84 21.30
CA LEU A 215 -7.20 5.22 20.68
C LEU A 215 -8.28 5.38 21.76
N SER A 216 -9.18 6.35 21.60
CA SER A 216 -10.32 6.54 22.52
C SER A 216 -11.32 5.37 22.49
N MET A 217 -11.33 4.61 21.40
CA MET A 217 -12.13 3.39 21.23
C MET A 217 -11.42 2.39 20.32
N ALA A 218 -11.91 1.15 20.26
CA ALA A 218 -11.36 0.09 19.42
C ALA A 218 -11.77 0.29 17.93
N ASP A 219 -11.26 1.37 17.33
CA ASP A 219 -11.54 1.71 15.94
C ASP A 219 -10.62 0.96 14.99
N SER A 220 -11.19 -0.04 14.31
CA SER A 220 -10.45 -0.83 13.33
C SER A 220 -10.03 -0.04 12.08
N ASN A 221 -10.68 1.08 11.75
CA ASN A 221 -10.25 1.90 10.61
C ASN A 221 -8.83 2.43 10.86
N LEU A 222 -8.56 2.92 12.07
CA LEU A 222 -7.24 3.41 12.45
C LEU A 222 -6.23 2.28 12.71
N MET A 223 -6.67 1.16 13.28
CA MET A 223 -5.79 0.00 13.47
C MET A 223 -5.30 -0.58 12.15
N CYS A 224 -6.18 -0.70 11.15
CA CYS A 224 -5.85 -1.17 9.81
C CYS A 224 -5.03 -0.13 9.02
N ALA A 225 -5.30 1.16 9.23
CA ALA A 225 -4.55 2.27 8.64
C ALA A 225 -3.07 2.33 9.03
N GLN A 226 -2.60 1.51 9.98
CA GLN A 226 -1.17 1.35 10.24
C GLN A 226 -0.39 0.80 9.04
N CYS A 227 -1.08 0.11 8.13
CA CYS A 227 -0.47 -0.51 6.95
C CYS A 227 -1.26 -0.25 5.66
N HIS A 228 -2.59 -0.27 5.72
CA HIS A 228 -3.47 -0.18 4.54
C HIS A 228 -3.75 1.28 4.16
N VAL A 229 -2.68 1.96 3.76
CA VAL A 229 -2.62 3.38 3.39
C VAL A 229 -1.72 3.58 2.18
N GLU A 230 -1.82 4.77 1.57
CA GLU A 230 -0.83 5.31 0.66
C GLU A 230 0.35 5.93 1.42
N TYR A 231 1.58 5.63 0.99
CA TYR A 231 2.76 5.95 1.79
C TYR A 231 4.07 5.98 0.99
N ASN A 232 4.99 6.84 1.45
CA ASN A 232 6.40 6.70 1.13
C ASN A 232 7.05 5.72 2.11
N CYS A 233 7.74 4.73 1.55
CA CYS A 233 8.69 3.88 2.27
C CYS A 233 9.95 3.67 1.45
N ASN A 234 10.42 4.71 0.77
CA ASN A 234 11.41 4.59 -0.28
C ASN A 234 12.12 5.92 -0.50
N PRO A 235 13.32 5.89 -1.10
CA PRO A 235 13.87 7.08 -1.71
C PRO A 235 13.01 7.49 -2.91
N GLY A 236 13.20 8.72 -3.37
CA GLY A 236 12.53 9.28 -4.54
C GLY A 236 13.26 10.49 -5.08
N SER A 237 12.52 11.46 -5.61
CA SER A 237 13.07 12.70 -6.16
C SER A 237 12.11 13.87 -5.95
N GLN A 238 12.65 15.09 -5.95
CA GLN A 238 11.88 16.32 -5.81
C GLN A 238 11.14 16.68 -7.10
N LEU A 239 9.86 17.07 -7.00
CA LEU A 239 9.07 17.54 -8.14
C LEU A 239 9.65 18.84 -8.72
N SER A 240 10.17 19.71 -7.85
CA SER A 240 10.64 21.05 -8.19
C SER A 240 11.90 21.07 -9.07
N ASP A 241 12.91 20.26 -8.72
CA ASP A 241 14.23 20.28 -9.36
C ASP A 241 14.77 18.90 -9.77
N GLY A 242 14.07 17.82 -9.39
CA GLY A 242 14.51 16.44 -9.66
C GLY A 242 15.65 15.94 -8.78
N ALA A 243 16.03 16.66 -7.72
CA ALA A 243 17.06 16.23 -6.78
C ALA A 243 16.62 14.97 -6.03
N SER A 244 17.57 14.08 -5.72
CA SER A 244 17.27 12.83 -5.02
C SER A 244 16.82 13.09 -3.58
N VAL A 245 15.80 12.36 -3.16
CA VAL A 245 15.37 12.25 -1.75
C VAL A 245 15.81 10.88 -1.26
N GLY A 246 16.77 10.85 -0.33
CA GLY A 246 17.35 9.62 0.22
C GLY A 246 16.57 9.05 1.39
N MET A 247 17.00 7.89 1.91
CA MET A 247 16.40 7.27 3.10
C MET A 247 16.66 8.05 4.39
N ASP A 248 17.69 8.89 4.41
CA ASP A 248 18.00 9.80 5.52
C ASP A 248 16.91 10.88 5.70
N ASP A 249 16.23 11.26 4.62
CA ASP A 249 15.14 12.24 4.65
C ASP A 249 13.88 11.66 5.32
N ARG A 250 13.18 12.49 6.12
CA ARG A 250 11.91 12.13 6.75
C ARG A 250 10.84 11.75 5.72
N ARG A 251 10.89 12.30 4.51
CA ARG A 251 9.96 11.99 3.42
C ARG A 251 10.01 10.53 2.98
N ALA A 252 11.09 9.79 3.27
CA ALA A 252 11.18 8.36 2.99
C ALA A 252 10.35 7.49 3.95
N ASN A 253 9.77 8.07 5.01
CA ASN A 253 8.78 7.44 5.89
C ASN A 253 7.62 8.41 6.10
N HIS A 254 6.67 8.44 5.17
CA HIS A 254 5.58 9.41 5.17
C HIS A 254 4.25 8.75 4.86
N PHE A 255 3.21 9.07 5.63
CA PHE A 255 1.83 8.76 5.31
C PHE A 255 1.19 10.03 4.78
N PHE A 256 0.77 10.02 3.52
CA PHE A 256 0.16 11.18 2.90
C PHE A 256 -1.19 11.54 3.54
N TRP A 257 -1.92 10.50 3.98
CA TRP A 257 -3.18 10.64 4.70
C TRP A 257 -4.20 11.50 3.94
N ALA A 258 -4.22 11.33 2.63
CA ALA A 258 -4.99 12.09 1.66
C ALA A 258 -5.75 11.13 0.74
N ASN A 259 -6.98 11.47 0.36
CA ASN A 259 -7.71 10.68 -0.65
C ASN A 259 -7.11 10.91 -2.05
N VAL A 260 -7.58 10.14 -3.05
CA VAL A 260 -7.07 10.19 -4.42
C VAL A 260 -7.11 11.58 -5.08
N PHE A 261 -8.06 12.44 -4.70
CA PHE A 261 -8.21 13.77 -5.27
C PHE A 261 -7.34 14.83 -4.56
N ASP A 262 -6.92 14.54 -3.33
CA ASP A 262 -6.06 15.41 -2.52
C ASP A 262 -4.58 14.97 -2.57
N TYR A 263 -4.30 13.74 -3.04
CA TYR A 263 -2.95 13.16 -3.06
C TYR A 263 -1.94 14.01 -3.84
N LYS A 264 -2.33 14.57 -4.99
CA LYS A 264 -1.40 15.40 -5.79
C LYS A 264 -0.92 16.61 -5.00
N GLU A 265 -1.83 17.30 -4.31
CA GLU A 265 -1.48 18.42 -3.45
C GLU A 265 -0.61 17.96 -2.26
N ALA A 266 -0.90 16.80 -1.67
CA ALA A 266 -0.09 16.23 -0.60
C ALA A 266 1.35 15.91 -1.06
N ALA A 267 1.53 15.34 -2.25
CA ALA A 267 2.84 15.06 -2.84
C ALA A 267 3.60 16.35 -3.23
N GLU A 268 2.89 17.34 -3.76
CA GLU A 268 3.45 18.67 -4.04
C GLU A 268 3.90 19.38 -2.75
N LYS A 269 3.13 19.27 -1.65
CA LYS A 269 3.45 19.86 -0.34
C LYS A 269 4.78 19.36 0.22
N ILE A 270 5.14 18.10 -0.01
CA ILE A 270 6.41 17.51 0.44
C ILE A 270 7.49 17.50 -0.66
N ASP A 271 7.17 18.06 -1.84
CA ASP A 271 8.02 18.10 -3.02
C ASP A 271 8.62 16.73 -3.36
N PHE A 272 7.76 15.77 -3.73
CA PHE A 272 8.17 14.38 -3.92
C PHE A 272 7.48 13.68 -5.10
N PHE A 273 8.24 12.86 -5.82
CA PHE A 273 7.74 11.81 -6.72
C PHE A 273 8.66 10.59 -6.66
N ASP A 274 8.13 9.42 -7.00
CA ASP A 274 8.82 8.14 -6.80
C ASP A 274 9.79 7.79 -7.92
N PHE A 275 9.35 7.90 -9.17
CA PHE A 275 10.13 7.45 -10.31
C PHE A 275 9.87 8.24 -11.58
N ARG A 276 10.81 8.16 -12.52
CA ARG A 276 10.58 8.60 -13.89
C ARG A 276 10.17 7.41 -14.74
N HIS A 277 9.04 7.55 -15.43
CA HIS A 277 8.58 6.51 -16.34
C HIS A 277 9.61 6.29 -17.47
N ALA A 278 10.04 5.05 -17.68
CA ALA A 278 11.15 4.70 -18.58
C ALA A 278 10.93 5.15 -20.04
N THR A 279 9.69 5.07 -20.53
CA THR A 279 9.35 5.49 -21.90
C THR A 279 9.11 6.99 -22.06
N THR A 280 8.30 7.61 -21.18
CA THR A 280 7.82 8.99 -21.36
C THR A 280 8.73 10.03 -20.68
N GLY A 281 9.48 9.63 -19.66
CA GLY A 281 10.28 10.51 -18.80
C GLY A 281 9.46 11.33 -17.80
N ALA A 282 8.13 11.11 -17.72
CA ALA A 282 7.27 11.77 -16.74
C ALA A 282 7.72 11.41 -15.32
N ALA A 283 7.79 12.40 -14.44
CA ALA A 283 7.85 12.18 -12.99
C ALA A 283 6.49 11.62 -12.58
N LEU A 284 6.46 10.46 -11.92
CA LEU A 284 5.24 9.77 -11.53
C LEU A 284 5.27 9.42 -10.04
N PRO A 285 4.10 9.47 -9.37
CA PRO A 285 3.95 8.88 -8.06
C PRO A 285 3.89 7.36 -8.19
N LYS A 286 4.20 6.64 -7.12
CA LYS A 286 3.87 5.22 -6.96
C LYS A 286 2.79 5.13 -5.89
N LEU A 287 1.69 4.42 -6.19
CA LEU A 287 0.56 4.28 -5.28
C LEU A 287 0.50 2.87 -4.65
N GLN A 288 0.24 2.77 -3.36
CA GLN A 288 0.24 1.54 -2.57
C GLN A 288 -1.03 1.47 -1.73
N HIS A 289 -1.84 0.42 -1.96
CA HIS A 289 -2.96 -0.04 -1.12
C HIS A 289 -3.66 1.01 -0.21
N PRO A 290 -4.27 2.07 -0.78
CA PRO A 290 -4.86 3.18 -0.05
C PRO A 290 -6.26 2.87 0.48
N GLU A 291 -6.45 1.73 1.14
CA GLU A 291 -7.80 1.32 1.56
C GLU A 291 -8.40 2.27 2.59
N ALA A 292 -7.62 2.76 3.56
CA ALA A 292 -8.10 3.68 4.59
C ALA A 292 -8.61 4.99 3.98
N GLU A 293 -7.79 5.62 3.14
CA GLU A 293 -8.10 6.90 2.51
C GLU A 293 -9.22 6.78 1.47
N THR A 294 -9.30 5.62 0.80
CA THR A 294 -10.40 5.31 -0.12
C THR A 294 -11.73 5.12 0.63
N PHE A 295 -11.70 4.52 1.82
CA PHE A 295 -12.91 4.21 2.58
C PHE A 295 -13.59 5.47 3.15
N TRP A 296 -12.85 6.55 3.40
CA TRP A 296 -13.40 7.81 3.89
C TRP A 296 -14.46 8.39 2.96
N GLY A 297 -15.54 8.91 3.54
CA GLY A 297 -16.64 9.51 2.79
C GLY A 297 -17.55 8.48 2.09
N SER A 298 -17.18 7.20 2.09
CA SER A 298 -18.03 6.14 1.57
C SER A 298 -19.34 6.04 2.37
N LYS A 299 -20.36 5.42 1.77
CA LYS A 299 -21.65 5.21 2.46
C LYS A 299 -21.51 4.40 3.75
N HIS A 300 -20.59 3.44 3.77
CA HIS A 300 -20.33 2.60 4.94
C HIS A 300 -19.61 3.38 6.05
N GLU A 301 -18.53 4.10 5.71
CA GLU A 301 -17.77 4.89 6.68
C GLU A 301 -18.64 5.99 7.32
N ARG A 302 -19.43 6.70 6.51
CA ARG A 302 -20.39 7.72 6.97
C ARG A 302 -21.53 7.14 7.81
N ALA A 303 -21.83 5.85 7.66
CA ALA A 303 -22.79 5.13 8.50
C ALA A 303 -22.16 4.56 9.78
N GLY A 304 -20.86 4.80 10.02
CA GLY A 304 -20.14 4.34 11.20
C GLY A 304 -19.62 2.89 11.10
N VAL A 305 -19.66 2.27 9.92
CA VAL A 305 -19.05 0.95 9.68
C VAL A 305 -17.53 1.08 9.65
N ALA A 306 -16.83 0.07 10.16
CA ALA A 306 -15.38 0.00 10.16
C ALA A 306 -14.86 -1.30 9.51
N CYS A 307 -13.55 -1.35 9.22
CA CYS A 307 -12.90 -2.49 8.56
C CYS A 307 -13.26 -3.85 9.20
N ALA A 308 -13.27 -3.91 10.54
CA ALA A 308 -13.52 -5.13 11.29
C ALA A 308 -14.94 -5.67 11.11
N ASP A 309 -15.93 -4.83 10.81
CA ASP A 309 -17.31 -5.28 10.60
C ASP A 309 -17.42 -6.19 9.36
N CYS A 310 -16.59 -5.95 8.34
CA CYS A 310 -16.54 -6.76 7.13
C CYS A 310 -15.42 -7.83 7.15
N HIS A 311 -14.27 -7.54 7.75
CA HIS A 311 -13.07 -8.38 7.63
C HIS A 311 -12.71 -9.17 8.89
N MET A 312 -13.27 -8.79 10.04
CA MET A 312 -13.00 -9.39 11.35
C MET A 312 -14.29 -9.49 12.20
N PRO A 313 -15.36 -10.10 11.68
CA PRO A 313 -16.66 -10.07 12.35
C PRO A 313 -16.60 -10.78 13.71
N LYS A 314 -17.54 -10.45 14.59
CA LYS A 314 -17.77 -11.24 15.79
C LYS A 314 -18.29 -12.63 15.39
N VAL A 315 -17.72 -13.66 16.00
CA VAL A 315 -18.12 -15.06 15.80
C VAL A 315 -18.44 -15.70 17.14
N LYS A 316 -19.35 -16.66 17.13
CA LYS A 316 -19.77 -17.41 18.33
C LYS A 316 -19.18 -18.82 18.26
N LEU A 317 -18.43 -19.22 19.28
CA LEU A 317 -17.95 -20.59 19.43
C LEU A 317 -19.12 -21.54 19.77
N GLU A 318 -18.94 -22.84 19.53
CA GLU A 318 -19.92 -23.88 19.87
C GLU A 318 -20.34 -23.87 21.34
N ASN A 319 -19.41 -23.50 22.24
CA ASN A 319 -19.66 -23.36 23.67
C ASN A 319 -20.37 -22.05 24.09
N GLY A 320 -20.70 -21.19 23.12
CA GLY A 320 -21.45 -19.95 23.33
C GLY A 320 -20.62 -18.69 23.57
N ILE A 321 -19.29 -18.77 23.70
CA ILE A 321 -18.43 -17.60 23.87
C ILE A 321 -18.30 -16.83 22.54
N VAL A 322 -18.59 -15.53 22.57
CA VAL A 322 -18.39 -14.63 21.42
C VAL A 322 -16.99 -14.04 21.48
N TYR A 323 -16.30 -14.04 20.34
CA TYR A 323 -15.01 -13.35 20.19
C TYR A 323 -14.94 -12.68 18.80
N THR A 324 -14.07 -11.69 18.65
CA THR A 324 -13.78 -11.08 17.34
C THR A 324 -12.86 -11.99 16.55
N ASP A 325 -13.25 -12.40 15.35
CA ASP A 325 -12.38 -13.17 14.49
C ASP A 325 -11.15 -12.34 14.09
N HIS A 326 -9.96 -12.94 14.14
CA HIS A 326 -8.71 -12.26 13.74
C HIS A 326 -8.12 -12.79 12.45
N GLY A 327 -8.84 -13.62 11.69
CA GLY A 327 -8.41 -14.09 10.38
C GLY A 327 -8.87 -13.13 9.29
N GLN A 328 -8.25 -11.95 9.19
CA GLN A 328 -8.62 -10.90 8.23
C GLN A 328 -8.68 -11.47 6.81
N ARG A 329 -9.83 -11.38 6.15
CA ARG A 329 -10.05 -11.90 4.80
C ARG A 329 -11.29 -11.28 4.16
N SER A 330 -11.55 -11.65 2.91
CA SER A 330 -12.76 -11.24 2.19
C SER A 330 -14.05 -11.58 2.96
N PRO A 331 -15.05 -10.68 3.03
CA PRO A 331 -16.33 -10.95 3.68
C PRO A 331 -17.09 -12.12 3.04
N ARG A 332 -16.79 -12.49 1.78
CA ARG A 332 -17.41 -13.66 1.10
C ARG A 332 -17.25 -14.96 1.86
N SER A 333 -16.14 -15.13 2.58
CA SER A 333 -15.91 -16.33 3.39
C SER A 333 -16.89 -16.45 4.56
N ARG A 334 -17.57 -15.37 4.94
CA ARG A 334 -18.45 -15.26 6.11
C ARG A 334 -19.57 -14.24 5.90
N ILE A 335 -20.25 -14.33 4.75
CA ILE A 335 -21.20 -13.30 4.31
C ILE A 335 -22.37 -13.10 5.28
N GLU A 336 -22.80 -14.19 5.92
CA GLU A 336 -23.85 -14.20 6.93
C GLU A 336 -23.51 -13.30 8.13
N THR A 337 -22.28 -13.40 8.64
CA THR A 337 -21.84 -12.66 9.83
C THR A 337 -21.21 -11.30 9.53
N THR A 338 -21.15 -10.92 8.25
CA THR A 338 -20.56 -9.64 7.80
C THR A 338 -21.66 -8.80 7.16
N CYS A 339 -21.98 -9.05 5.89
CA CYS A 339 -22.94 -8.27 5.12
C CYS A 339 -24.38 -8.44 5.65
N LEU A 340 -24.82 -9.67 5.87
CA LEU A 340 -26.24 -9.97 6.14
C LEU A 340 -26.66 -9.67 7.58
N ASN A 341 -25.70 -9.40 8.47
CA ASN A 341 -25.98 -8.86 9.79
C ASN A 341 -26.60 -7.45 9.75
N CYS A 342 -26.29 -6.67 8.71
CA CYS A 342 -26.83 -5.32 8.51
C CYS A 342 -27.84 -5.25 7.35
N HIS A 343 -27.68 -6.11 6.35
CA HIS A 343 -28.54 -6.19 5.16
C HIS A 343 -29.47 -7.40 5.24
N ASP A 344 -30.34 -7.42 6.26
CA ASP A 344 -31.30 -8.52 6.53
C ASP A 344 -32.35 -8.73 5.42
N TYR A 345 -32.48 -7.75 4.53
CA TYR A 345 -33.34 -7.78 3.36
C TYR A 345 -32.67 -8.42 2.12
N TRP A 346 -31.41 -8.84 2.22
CA TRP A 346 -30.69 -9.55 1.17
C TRP A 346 -30.48 -11.04 1.50
N THR A 347 -30.40 -11.86 0.46
CA THR A 347 -29.77 -13.19 0.53
C THR A 347 -28.25 -13.08 0.34
N ALA A 348 -27.52 -14.15 0.68
CA ALA A 348 -26.08 -14.26 0.40
C ALA A 348 -25.76 -13.96 -1.07
N ASP A 349 -26.48 -14.59 -2.00
CA ASP A 349 -26.32 -14.38 -3.43
C ASP A 349 -26.57 -12.91 -3.85
N GLN A 350 -27.54 -12.23 -3.24
CA GLN A 350 -27.81 -10.82 -3.54
C GLN A 350 -26.68 -9.90 -3.04
N ALA A 351 -26.13 -10.18 -1.86
CA ALA A 351 -24.99 -9.45 -1.34
C ALA A 351 -23.73 -9.69 -2.19
N GLU A 352 -23.46 -10.95 -2.58
CA GLU A 352 -22.37 -11.29 -3.50
C GLU A 352 -22.53 -10.61 -4.86
N TYR A 353 -23.74 -10.63 -5.41
CA TYR A 353 -24.08 -9.97 -6.67
C TYR A 353 -23.83 -8.47 -6.61
N ALA A 354 -24.18 -7.81 -5.49
CA ALA A 354 -23.91 -6.39 -5.30
C ALA A 354 -22.40 -6.08 -5.25
N ILE A 355 -21.61 -6.92 -4.56
CA ILE A 355 -20.14 -6.82 -4.56
C ILE A 355 -19.62 -6.97 -6.00
N ASP A 356 -20.03 -8.02 -6.71
CA ASP A 356 -19.55 -8.29 -8.07
C ASP A 356 -19.96 -7.21 -9.07
N TYR A 357 -21.16 -6.63 -8.93
CA TYR A 357 -21.59 -5.52 -9.78
C TYR A 357 -20.59 -4.35 -9.72
N ILE A 358 -20.20 -3.94 -8.50
CA ILE A 358 -19.23 -2.86 -8.29
C ILE A 358 -17.85 -3.28 -8.80
N LYS A 359 -17.35 -4.44 -8.38
CA LYS A 359 -15.99 -4.89 -8.75
C LYS A 359 -15.85 -5.06 -10.26
N ASN A 360 -16.84 -5.63 -10.93
CA ASN A 360 -16.84 -5.81 -12.39
C ASN A 360 -16.88 -4.46 -13.12
N TYR A 361 -17.71 -3.52 -12.66
CA TYR A 361 -17.77 -2.18 -13.23
C TYR A 361 -16.42 -1.46 -13.09
N THR A 362 -15.87 -1.42 -11.87
CA THR A 362 -14.60 -0.74 -11.58
C THR A 362 -13.45 -1.39 -12.33
N HIS A 363 -13.34 -2.72 -12.34
CA HIS A 363 -12.30 -3.41 -13.12
C HIS A 363 -12.40 -3.10 -14.63
N GLY A 364 -13.63 -3.08 -15.18
CA GLY A 364 -13.85 -2.66 -16.56
C GLY A 364 -13.40 -1.22 -16.85
N LYS A 365 -13.38 -0.34 -15.85
CA LYS A 365 -12.83 1.02 -15.95
C LYS A 365 -11.32 1.07 -15.76
N ILE A 366 -10.74 0.29 -14.85
CA ILE A 366 -9.29 0.09 -14.71
C ILE A 366 -8.69 -0.33 -16.06
N VAL A 367 -9.21 -1.40 -16.66
CA VAL A 367 -8.69 -1.92 -17.94
C VAL A 367 -8.84 -0.89 -19.08
N LYS A 368 -9.87 -0.06 -19.06
CA LYS A 368 -10.02 1.03 -20.03
C LYS A 368 -9.04 2.17 -19.79
N ALA A 369 -8.79 2.54 -18.54
CA ALA A 369 -7.76 3.52 -18.19
C ALA A 369 -6.37 3.02 -18.64
N GLU A 370 -6.07 1.74 -18.40
CA GLU A 370 -4.84 1.09 -18.89
C GLU A 370 -4.69 1.17 -20.40
N TYR A 371 -5.76 0.86 -21.13
CA TYR A 371 -5.76 0.96 -22.59
C TYR A 371 -5.37 2.37 -23.05
N TRP A 372 -5.99 3.42 -22.50
CA TRP A 372 -5.69 4.80 -22.92
C TRP A 372 -4.30 5.27 -22.47
N LEU A 373 -3.87 4.93 -21.26
CA LEU A 373 -2.50 5.19 -20.80
C LEU A 373 -1.46 4.50 -21.70
N ALA A 374 -1.69 3.23 -22.06
CA ALA A 374 -0.81 2.50 -22.96
C ALA A 374 -0.71 3.16 -24.34
N GLN A 375 -1.85 3.58 -24.92
CA GLN A 375 -1.87 4.31 -26.20
C GLN A 375 -1.08 5.62 -26.12
N MET A 376 -1.24 6.39 -25.05
CA MET A 376 -0.46 7.61 -24.80
C MET A 376 1.05 7.30 -24.70
N ILE A 377 1.42 6.29 -23.92
CA ILE A 377 2.82 5.88 -23.72
C ILE A 377 3.46 5.44 -25.04
N ASP A 378 2.74 4.72 -25.90
CA ASP A 378 3.25 4.23 -27.18
C ASP A 378 3.45 5.36 -28.22
N LEU A 379 2.72 6.47 -28.09
CA LEU A 379 2.90 7.65 -28.94
C LEU A 379 4.13 8.47 -28.56
N PHE A 380 4.64 8.39 -27.32
CA PHE A 380 5.80 9.16 -26.87
C PHE A 380 7.06 8.93 -27.72
N PRO A 381 7.50 7.67 -27.97
CA PRO A 381 8.63 7.41 -28.85
C PRO A 381 8.39 7.85 -30.30
N VAL A 382 7.13 7.81 -30.77
CA VAL A 382 6.76 8.28 -32.11
C VAL A 382 6.94 9.79 -32.20
N ALA A 383 6.40 10.55 -31.24
CA ALA A 383 6.53 12.00 -31.14
C ALA A 383 8.00 12.44 -31.07
N LYS A 384 8.82 11.77 -30.23
CA LYS A 384 10.27 12.02 -30.16
C LYS A 384 10.97 11.83 -31.51
N ARG A 385 10.67 10.77 -32.26
CA ARG A 385 11.25 10.53 -33.59
C ARG A 385 10.73 11.50 -34.66
N ALA A 386 9.50 11.98 -34.51
CA ALA A 386 8.93 12.99 -35.38
C ALA A 386 9.54 14.39 -35.16
N GLY A 387 10.21 14.62 -34.03
CA GLY A 387 10.81 15.91 -33.68
C GLY A 387 9.83 16.86 -32.99
N VAL A 388 8.80 16.32 -32.33
CA VAL A 388 7.91 17.11 -31.47
C VAL A 388 8.74 17.79 -30.37
N SER A 389 8.44 19.07 -30.08
CA SER A 389 9.21 19.88 -29.14
C SER A 389 9.13 19.35 -27.70
N GLU A 390 10.19 19.58 -26.91
CA GLU A 390 10.19 19.19 -25.50
C GLU A 390 9.12 19.93 -24.69
N ASP A 391 8.69 21.14 -25.08
CA ASP A 391 7.57 21.85 -24.42
C ASP A 391 6.27 21.03 -24.50
N VAL A 392 5.92 20.53 -25.70
CA VAL A 392 4.74 19.67 -25.88
C VAL A 392 4.94 18.36 -25.13
N LEU A 393 6.13 17.76 -25.19
CA LEU A 393 6.40 16.52 -24.44
C LEU A 393 6.29 16.73 -22.92
N ASN A 394 6.66 17.91 -22.39
CA ASN A 394 6.51 18.25 -20.97
C ASN A 394 5.04 18.44 -20.57
N GLU A 395 4.22 19.06 -21.40
CA GLU A 395 2.78 19.14 -21.18
C GLU A 395 2.15 17.73 -21.11
N VAL A 396 2.55 16.84 -22.02
CA VAL A 396 2.09 15.45 -22.01
C VAL A 396 2.62 14.69 -20.77
N ARG A 397 3.84 14.97 -20.29
CA ARG A 397 4.36 14.40 -19.02
C ARG A 397 3.52 14.83 -17.82
N ALA A 398 3.06 16.08 -17.78
CA ALA A 398 2.17 16.56 -16.71
C ALA A 398 0.80 15.86 -16.77
N LEU A 399 0.24 15.66 -17.96
CA LEU A 399 -0.99 14.87 -18.14
C LEU A 399 -0.79 13.40 -17.75
N HIS A 400 0.41 12.84 -17.98
CA HIS A 400 0.74 11.49 -17.55
C HIS A 400 0.74 11.35 -16.03
N TYR A 401 1.24 12.32 -15.27
CA TYR A 401 1.15 12.30 -13.80
C TYR A 401 -0.30 12.09 -13.34
N ASP A 402 -1.22 12.92 -13.82
CA ASP A 402 -2.63 12.85 -13.44
C ASP A 402 -3.28 11.56 -13.94
N ALA A 403 -3.02 11.19 -15.20
CA ALA A 403 -3.56 9.97 -15.77
C ALA A 403 -3.10 8.72 -14.99
N HIS A 404 -1.83 8.70 -14.56
CA HIS A 404 -1.25 7.63 -13.76
C HIS A 404 -1.86 7.59 -12.36
N LEU A 405 -1.86 8.71 -11.63
CA LEU A 405 -2.44 8.81 -10.28
C LEU A 405 -3.87 8.28 -10.22
N TYR A 406 -4.73 8.80 -11.11
CA TYR A 406 -6.15 8.47 -11.11
C TYR A 406 -6.45 7.04 -11.60
N TRP A 407 -5.47 6.34 -12.16
CA TRP A 407 -5.57 4.92 -12.50
C TRP A 407 -4.96 4.03 -11.43
N GLU A 408 -3.69 4.27 -11.08
CA GLU A 408 -2.90 3.37 -10.25
C GLU A 408 -3.47 3.29 -8.82
N TRP A 409 -4.12 4.34 -8.33
CA TRP A 409 -4.86 4.29 -7.07
C TRP A 409 -5.77 3.05 -6.98
N TRP A 410 -6.43 2.65 -8.08
CA TRP A 410 -7.42 1.56 -8.10
C TRP A 410 -6.83 0.19 -8.48
N THR A 411 -5.62 0.16 -9.02
CA THR A 411 -4.86 -1.10 -9.13
C THR A 411 -4.09 -1.37 -7.84
N ALA A 412 -3.66 -0.34 -7.12
CA ALA A 412 -3.05 -0.40 -5.81
C ALA A 412 -4.06 -0.80 -4.73
N GLU A 413 -5.25 -0.19 -4.73
CA GLU A 413 -6.34 -0.46 -3.80
C GLU A 413 -6.96 -1.85 -4.02
N ASN A 414 -7.25 -2.55 -2.93
CA ASN A 414 -7.53 -3.98 -2.95
C ASN A 414 -9.01 -4.35 -3.17
N SER A 415 -9.96 -3.47 -2.89
CA SER A 415 -11.38 -3.77 -2.98
C SER A 415 -11.94 -3.75 -4.40
N VAL A 416 -11.18 -3.24 -5.37
CA VAL A 416 -11.66 -3.00 -6.74
C VAL A 416 -12.83 -2.01 -6.71
N GLY A 417 -12.68 -0.95 -5.90
CA GLY A 417 -13.67 0.12 -5.74
C GLY A 417 -14.89 -0.22 -4.86
N PHE A 418 -14.96 -1.40 -4.24
CA PHE A 418 -16.06 -1.70 -3.32
C PHE A 418 -16.07 -0.79 -2.09
N HIS A 419 -14.90 -0.36 -1.61
CA HIS A 419 -14.79 0.56 -0.49
C HIS A 419 -15.38 1.95 -0.79
N ASN A 420 -15.26 2.44 -2.03
CA ASN A 420 -15.87 3.69 -2.46
C ASN A 420 -16.11 3.70 -3.99
N PRO A 421 -17.26 3.18 -4.46
CA PRO A 421 -17.50 2.94 -5.88
C PRO A 421 -17.67 4.23 -6.70
N ASP A 422 -18.19 5.29 -6.08
CA ASP A 422 -18.44 6.55 -6.75
C ASP A 422 -17.13 7.30 -7.01
N ASP A 423 -16.22 7.33 -6.04
CA ASP A 423 -14.89 7.91 -6.22
C ASP A 423 -14.03 7.07 -7.18
N ALA A 424 -14.13 5.74 -7.13
CA ALA A 424 -13.51 4.84 -8.11
C ALA A 424 -13.91 5.18 -9.54
N ARG A 425 -15.21 5.33 -9.75
CA ARG A 425 -15.76 5.71 -11.05
C ARG A 425 -15.27 7.08 -11.50
N LYS A 426 -15.32 8.09 -10.62
CA LYS A 426 -14.91 9.47 -10.93
C LYS A 426 -13.43 9.53 -11.30
N SER A 427 -12.57 8.96 -10.46
CA SER A 427 -11.12 8.97 -10.63
C SER A 427 -10.72 8.22 -11.91
N LEU A 428 -11.20 7.00 -12.14
CA LEU A 428 -10.89 6.27 -13.38
C LEU A 428 -11.39 6.98 -14.66
N THR A 429 -12.49 7.73 -14.58
CA THR A 429 -12.91 8.61 -15.69
C THR A 429 -11.89 9.73 -15.91
N LEU A 430 -11.41 10.40 -14.87
CA LEU A 430 -10.37 11.43 -14.99
C LEU A 430 -9.08 10.88 -15.59
N SER A 431 -8.67 9.67 -15.21
CA SER A 431 -7.50 9.01 -15.82
C SER A 431 -7.66 8.84 -17.34
N ILE A 432 -8.83 8.37 -17.77
CA ILE A 432 -9.15 8.21 -19.19
C ILE A 432 -9.17 9.55 -19.91
N ASP A 433 -9.78 10.58 -19.31
CA ASP A 433 -9.86 11.91 -19.92
C ASP A 433 -8.46 12.53 -20.08
N LYS A 434 -7.61 12.43 -19.07
CA LYS A 434 -6.22 12.91 -19.11
C LYS A 434 -5.37 12.17 -20.14
N SER A 435 -5.54 10.85 -20.24
CA SER A 435 -4.86 10.06 -21.26
C SER A 435 -5.29 10.46 -22.68
N LYS A 436 -6.58 10.72 -22.90
CA LYS A 436 -7.11 11.15 -24.21
C LYS A 436 -6.68 12.56 -24.58
N GLU A 437 -6.63 13.48 -23.61
CA GLU A 437 -6.08 14.82 -23.77
C GLU A 437 -4.63 14.73 -24.27
N ALA A 438 -3.81 13.91 -23.59
CA ALA A 438 -2.42 13.65 -23.95
C ALA A 438 -2.25 13.01 -25.33
N ILE A 439 -3.08 12.03 -25.68
CA ILE A 439 -3.07 11.38 -27.01
C ILE A 439 -3.40 12.38 -28.11
N LYS A 440 -4.41 13.22 -27.90
CA LYS A 440 -4.79 14.25 -28.87
C LYS A 440 -3.63 15.21 -29.10
N LEU A 441 -3.03 15.71 -28.03
CA LEU A 441 -1.90 16.63 -28.08
C LEU A 441 -0.70 16.02 -28.83
N LEU A 442 -0.36 14.76 -28.53
CA LEU A 442 0.72 14.04 -29.22
C LEU A 442 0.44 13.86 -30.71
N ASN A 443 -0.77 13.41 -31.09
CA ASN A 443 -1.11 13.18 -32.49
C ASN A 443 -1.12 14.47 -33.30
N ASP A 444 -1.75 15.54 -32.79
CA ASP A 444 -1.79 16.83 -33.47
C ASP A 444 -0.35 17.37 -33.70
N ALA A 445 0.54 17.21 -32.70
CA ALA A 445 1.92 17.64 -32.80
C ALA A 445 2.75 16.76 -33.77
N ILE A 446 2.53 15.44 -33.77
CA ILE A 446 3.15 14.52 -34.72
C ILE A 446 2.74 14.88 -36.15
N ASP A 447 1.44 15.06 -36.39
CA ASP A 447 0.90 15.38 -37.72
C ASP A 447 1.42 16.73 -38.23
N ALA A 448 1.53 17.73 -37.36
CA ALA A 448 2.16 19.01 -37.69
C ALA A 448 3.62 18.86 -38.12
N GLN A 449 4.39 18.01 -37.43
CA GLN A 449 5.78 17.70 -37.83
C GLN A 449 5.84 16.99 -39.18
N VAL A 450 4.95 16.03 -39.43
CA VAL A 450 4.89 15.31 -40.72
C VAL A 450 4.51 16.23 -41.86
N ALA A 451 3.53 17.12 -41.67
CA ALA A 451 3.10 18.07 -42.69
C ALA A 451 4.14 19.17 -43.01
N SER A 452 5.07 19.44 -42.09
CA SER A 452 6.15 20.42 -42.26
C SER A 452 7.36 19.89 -43.02
N ARG A 453 7.43 18.57 -43.26
CA ARG A 453 8.49 17.89 -44.01
C ARG A 453 8.06 17.68 -45.46
#